data_AF-A0A2M8P749-F1
#
_entry.id   AF-A0A2M8P749-F1
#
_cell.length_a   1.000
_cell.length_b   1.000
_cell.length_c   1.000
_cell.angle_alpha   90.00
_cell.angle_beta   90.00
_cell.angle_gamma   90.00
#
_symmetry.space_group_name_H-M   'P 1'
#
loop_
_entity.id
_entity.type
_entity.pdbx_description
1 polymer ?
#
loop_
_entity_poly.entity_id
_entity_poly.type
_entity_poly.pdbx_seq_one_letter_code
_entity_poly.pdbx_strand_id
1 'polypeptide(L)' 'LGSGMEISIRDLAALIAELVGFKGEFRYDTSKPNGQPRRQLDVSRAREAFGFTAKTSFRDGLRETVAWYLEQVAAQRA' A
#
# COMPACT_ATOMS: atom_id res chain seq x y z
N LEU A 1 9.88 4.77 -12.29
CA LEU A 1 8.87 5.75 -11.81
C LEU A 1 8.37 5.27 -10.46
N GLY A 2 8.09 6.18 -9.52
CA GLY A 2 7.62 5.87 -8.17
C GLY A 2 7.24 7.13 -7.42
N SER A 3 6.79 7.01 -6.17
CA SER A 3 6.39 8.13 -5.32
C SER A 3 7.53 8.71 -4.48
N GLY A 4 8.67 8.01 -4.38
CA GLY A 4 9.75 8.37 -3.46
C GLY A 4 9.37 8.19 -1.98
N MET A 5 8.24 7.53 -1.69
CA MET A 5 7.75 7.27 -0.35
C MET A 5 7.82 5.76 -0.05
N GLU A 6 8.07 5.41 1.21
CA GLU A 6 8.02 4.03 1.71
C GLU A 6 7.09 3.92 2.93
N ILE A 7 6.52 2.73 3.12
CA ILE A 7 5.67 2.38 4.26
C ILE A 7 6.12 1.05 4.83
N SER A 8 6.04 0.88 6.15
CA SER A 8 6.34 -0.39 6.79
C SER A 8 5.21 -1.41 6.56
N ILE A 9 5.51 -2.71 6.62
CA ILE A 9 4.48 -3.75 6.54
C ILE A 9 3.43 -3.61 7.65
N ARG A 10 3.85 -3.19 8.83
CA ARG A 10 2.96 -2.97 9.98
C ARG A 10 1.97 -1.85 9.71
N ASP A 11 2.45 -0.71 9.22
CA ASP A 11 1.60 0.45 8.96
C ASP A 11 0.68 0.21 7.76
N LEU A 12 1.17 -0.52 6.75
CA LEU A 12 0.33 -0.98 5.64
C LEU A 12 -0.80 -1.89 6.13
N ALA A 13 -0.49 -2.89 6.96
CA ALA A 13 -1.49 -3.79 7.51
C ALA A 13 -2.52 -3.05 8.37
N ALA A 14 -2.06 -2.12 9.23
CA ALA A 14 -2.93 -1.28 10.05
C ALA A 14 -3.85 -0.39 9.20
N LEU A 15 -3.32 0.22 8.14
CA LEU A 15 -4.09 1.04 7.23
C LEU A 15 -5.14 0.23 6.46
N ILE A 16 -4.80 -0.97 6.00
CA ILE A 16 -5.78 -1.88 5.38
C ILE A 16 -6.88 -2.22 6.37
N ALA A 17 -6.52 -2.61 7.61
CA ALA A 17 -7.50 -2.93 8.65
C ALA A 17 -8.44 -1.77 8.95
N GLU A 18 -7.93 -0.55 9.02
CA GLU A 18 -8.74 0.66 9.15
C GLU A 18 -9.74 0.79 8.00
N LEU A 19 -9.25 0.69 6.75
CA LEU A 19 -10.05 0.86 5.54
C LEU A 19 -11.14 -0.21 5.37
N VAL A 20 -10.90 -1.43 5.84
CA VAL A 20 -11.90 -2.52 5.79
C VAL A 20 -12.73 -2.65 7.07
N GLY A 21 -12.48 -1.80 8.08
CA GLY A 21 -13.19 -1.86 9.37
C GLY A 21 -12.86 -3.07 10.24
N PHE A 22 -11.70 -3.72 10.05
CA PHE A 22 -11.26 -4.86 10.85
C PHE A 22 -10.97 -4.45 12.30
N LYS A 23 -11.47 -5.23 13.26
CA LYS A 23 -11.35 -4.99 14.71
C LYS A 23 -10.63 -6.11 15.48
N GLY A 24 -10.07 -7.08 14.76
CA GLY A 24 -9.29 -8.16 15.38
C GLY A 24 -7.86 -7.73 15.72
N GLU A 25 -7.05 -8.70 16.11
CA GLU A 25 -5.66 -8.50 16.50
C GLU A 25 -4.68 -8.91 15.40
N PHE A 26 -3.57 -8.18 15.30
CA PHE A 26 -2.45 -8.59 14.44
C PHE A 26 -1.51 -9.52 15.19
N ARG A 27 -1.18 -10.66 14.59
CA ARG A 27 -0.10 -11.55 15.03
C ARG A 27 0.95 -11.64 13.93
N TYR A 28 2.19 -11.29 14.27
CA TYR A 28 3.32 -11.32 13.34
C TYR A 28 4.16 -12.58 13.60
N ASP A 29 4.18 -13.49 12.63
CA ASP A 29 4.96 -14.74 12.71
C ASP A 29 6.44 -14.48 12.36
N THR A 30 7.28 -14.33 13.37
CA THR A 30 8.73 -14.07 13.21
C THR A 30 9.53 -15.31 12.83
N SER A 31 8.91 -16.49 12.73
CA SER A 31 9.59 -17.69 12.21
C SER A 31 9.76 -17.65 10.68
N LYS A 32 9.01 -16.76 10.00
CA LYS A 32 9.08 -16.59 8.54
C LYS A 32 10.24 -15.66 8.14
N PRO A 33 10.85 -15.89 6.97
CA PRO A 33 11.94 -15.04 6.50
C PRO A 33 11.43 -13.62 6.21
N ASN A 34 12.20 -12.62 6.64
CA ASN A 34 11.96 -11.22 6.25
C ASN A 34 12.61 -10.93 4.89
N GLY A 35 11.97 -10.07 4.12
CA GLY A 35 12.52 -9.51 2.89
C GLY A 35 13.57 -8.43 3.15
N GLN A 36 13.92 -7.70 2.09
CA GLN A 36 14.81 -6.54 2.21
C GLN A 36 14.15 -5.45 3.09
N PRO A 37 14.86 -4.87 4.08
CA PRO A 37 14.26 -3.97 5.05
C PRO A 37 13.76 -2.64 4.46
N ARG A 38 14.35 -2.17 3.35
CA ARG A 38 13.97 -0.92 2.69
C ARG A 38 14.10 -1.04 1.17
N ARG A 39 13.17 -0.40 0.46
CA ARG A 39 13.13 -0.26 -1.01
C ARG A 39 12.51 1.08 -1.40
N GLN A 40 13.19 2.18 -1.07
CA GLN A 40 12.80 3.52 -1.49
C GLN A 40 13.48 3.89 -2.80
N LEU A 41 12.74 4.50 -3.72
CA LEU A 41 13.27 5.01 -4.98
C LEU A 41 13.71 6.46 -4.81
N ASP A 42 14.88 6.82 -5.32
CA ASP A 42 15.13 8.21 -5.71
C ASP A 42 14.35 8.52 -6.99
N VAL A 43 13.58 9.59 -6.95
CA VAL A 43 12.69 10.03 -8.03
C VAL A 43 13.19 11.31 -8.73
N SER A 44 14.35 11.83 -8.34
CA SER A 44 14.99 13.03 -8.91
C SER A 44 15.04 13.00 -10.43
N ARG A 45 15.60 11.93 -11.00
CA ARG A 45 15.76 11.76 -12.46
C ARG A 45 14.43 11.78 -13.22
N ALA A 46 13.37 11.20 -12.65
CA ALA A 46 12.05 11.20 -13.28
C ALA A 46 11.41 12.59 -13.28
N ARG A 47 11.59 13.33 -12.19
CA ARG A 47 11.13 14.71 -12.06
C ARG A 47 11.88 15.63 -13.02
N GLU A 48 13.20 15.52 -13.11
CA GLU A 48 14.04 16.37 -13.96
C GLU A 48 13.82 16.12 -15.46
N ALA A 49 13.79 14.85 -15.88
CA ALA A 49 13.68 14.52 -17.30
C ALA A 49 12.25 14.67 -17.86
N PHE A 50 11.23 14.47 -17.02
CA PHE A 50 9.84 14.35 -17.49
C PHE A 50 8.84 15.22 -16.74
N GLY A 51 9.25 15.98 -15.73
CA GLY A 51 8.33 16.65 -14.81
C GLY A 51 7.44 15.68 -14.03
N PHE A 52 7.80 14.39 -13.97
CA PHE A 52 6.96 13.37 -13.38
C PHE A 52 7.01 13.43 -11.86
N THR A 53 5.83 13.51 -11.25
CA THR A 53 5.62 13.34 -9.80
C THR A 53 4.36 12.50 -9.59
N ALA A 54 4.42 11.51 -8.71
CA ALA A 54 3.22 10.78 -8.30
C ALA A 54 2.22 11.76 -7.64
N LYS A 55 0.97 11.76 -8.12
CA LYS A 55 -0.08 12.69 -7.66
C LYS A 55 -1.01 12.06 -6.64
N THR A 56 -1.20 10.74 -6.73
CA THR A 56 -2.05 9.99 -5.81
C THR A 56 -1.29 9.70 -4.53
N SER A 57 -1.86 10.09 -3.39
CA SER A 57 -1.31 9.69 -2.09
C SER A 57 -1.46 8.18 -1.91
N PHE A 58 -0.62 7.59 -1.07
CA PHE A 58 -0.70 6.15 -0.82
C PHE A 58 -2.02 5.74 -0.18
N ARG A 59 -2.53 6.55 0.76
CA ARG A 59 -3.81 6.31 1.41
C ARG A 59 -4.97 6.37 0.42
N ASP A 60 -4.98 7.35 -0.48
CA ASP A 60 -6.06 7.48 -1.48
C ASP A 60 -6.05 6.32 -2.46
N GLY A 61 -4.87 5.98 -2.99
CA GLY A 61 -4.73 4.85 -3.91
C GLY A 61 -5.11 3.52 -3.25
N LEU A 62 -4.73 3.31 -1.98
CA LEU A 62 -5.10 2.10 -1.24
C LEU A 62 -6.59 2.06 -0.91
N ARG A 63 -7.21 3.18 -0.53
CA ARG A 63 -8.66 3.29 -0.30
C ARG A 63 -9.44 2.90 -1.56
N GLU A 64 -9.07 3.44 -2.71
CA GLU A 64 -9.69 3.11 -4.00
C GLU A 64 -9.49 1.64 -4.36
N THR A 65 -8.30 1.09 -4.12
CA THR A 65 -7.99 -0.33 -4.35
C THR A 65 -8.84 -1.25 -3.47
N VAL A 66 -8.98 -0.93 -2.18
CA VAL A 66 -9.80 -1.69 -1.23
C VAL A 66 -11.27 -1.66 -1.65
N ALA A 67 -11.79 -0.48 -2.00
CA ALA A 67 -13.17 -0.33 -2.46
C ALA A 67 -13.45 -1.20 -3.70
N TRP A 68 -12.60 -1.09 -4.73
CA TRP A 68 -12.69 -1.92 -5.93
C TRP A 68 -12.64 -3.42 -5.60
N TYR A 69 -11.73 -3.86 -4.73
CA TYR A 69 -11.62 -5.27 -4.37
C TYR A 69 -12.88 -5.81 -3.70
N LEU A 70 -13.48 -5.05 -2.78
CA LEU A 70 -14.72 -5.43 -2.10
C LEU A 70 -15.89 -5.54 -3.09
N GLU A 71 -15.99 -4.64 -4.06
CA GLU A 71 -16.97 -4.72 -5.14
C GLU A 71 -16.79 -5.99 -5.98
N GLN A 72 -15.56 -6.32 -6.39
CA GLN A 72 -15.29 -7.54 -7.16
C GLN A 72 -15.61 -8.82 -6.39
N VAL A 73 -15.26 -8.88 -5.10
CA VAL A 73 -15.57 -10.04 -4.25
C VAL A 73 -17.08 -10.19 -4.06
N ALA A 74 -17.82 -9.09 -3.91
CA ALA A 74 -19.27 -9.13 -3.82
C ALA A 74 -19.91 -9.64 -5.13
N ALA A 75 -19.43 -9.16 -6.29
CA ALA A 75 -19.93 -9.58 -7.59
C ALA A 75 -19.66 -11.06 -7.91
N GLN A 76 -18.56 -11.64 -7.42
CA GLN A 76 -18.25 -13.07 -7.59
C GLN A 76 -19.06 -14.00 -6.68
N ARG A 77 -19.70 -13.45 -5.64
CA ARG A 77 -20.49 -14.21 -4.67
C ARG A 77 -21.99 -14.16 -4.95
N ALA A 78 -22.43 -13.31 -5.88
CA ALA A 78 -23.81 -13.20 -6.35
C ALA A 78 -24.04 -14.14 -7.54
#